data_AF-A0A0E3V8A9-F1
#
_entry.id   AF-A0A0E3V8A9-F1
#
_cell.length_a   1.000
_cell.length_b   1.000
_cell.length_c   1.000
_cell.angle_alpha   90.00
_cell.angle_beta   90.00
_cell.angle_gamma   90.00
#
_symmetry.space_group_name_H-M   'P 1'
#
loop_
_entity.id
_entity.type
_entity.pdbx_description
1 polymer ?
#
loop_
_entity_poly.entity_id
_entity_poly.type
_entity_poly.pdbx_seq_one_letter_code
_entity_poly.pdbx_strand_id
1 'polypeptide(L)'
;MHKLLHLFILILFLSFAMVPSAKVLGRTSSAVMVDEEYDRYKKRGDDLFKEGKYLEARRQYQNCLEVPGFENDPYAKEQIQECTTGIALRQQADDAMRQGKGLDAVKLLDQLLNLNPDDLITKGQFADYYEREGNKFFNQKRYLESLNNYEQALKYATLAKRESLQIQIRIVKERLKPAKLIGIKVVTGLVAVGAGAYAALLRSDYRSKMSTLNQVSQTVDPTGSGVIANPDSYRQYDAAYNAAQAAQEKNGLFKACVGVAAVATVAELYLLLHKPKSRVSGLQWKPSSQSWGLAIGYTF
;
A
#
# COMPACT_ATOMS: atom_id res chain seq x y z
N MET A 1 -72.44 -75.55 -2.72
CA MET A 1 -71.77 -74.31 -2.25
C MET A 1 -70.73 -74.55 -1.14
N HIS A 2 -69.85 -75.56 -1.23
CA HIS A 2 -68.72 -75.70 -0.29
C HIS A 2 -67.49 -76.44 -0.85
N LYS A 3 -67.26 -76.39 -2.18
CA LYS A 3 -66.09 -77.04 -2.82
C LYS A 3 -65.36 -76.19 -3.86
N LEU A 4 -65.61 -74.88 -3.90
CA LEU A 4 -64.99 -73.95 -4.86
C LEU A 4 -64.29 -72.75 -4.20
N LEU A 5 -64.14 -72.75 -2.88
CA LEU A 5 -63.44 -71.69 -2.13
C LEU A 5 -62.03 -72.10 -1.66
N HIS A 6 -61.62 -73.36 -1.83
CA HIS A 6 -60.28 -73.84 -1.42
C HIS A 6 -59.25 -73.88 -2.55
N LEU A 7 -59.65 -73.65 -3.81
CA LEU A 7 -58.72 -73.65 -4.94
C LEU A 7 -58.13 -72.27 -5.27
N PHE A 8 -58.59 -71.20 -4.62
CA PHE A 8 -58.11 -69.83 -4.88
C PHE A 8 -57.03 -69.34 -3.89
N ILE A 9 -56.78 -70.08 -2.80
CA ILE A 9 -55.73 -69.77 -1.82
C ILE A 9 -54.44 -70.58 -2.07
N LEU A 10 -54.47 -71.56 -2.98
CA LEU A 10 -53.29 -72.39 -3.31
C LEU A 10 -52.49 -71.91 -4.53
N ILE A 11 -52.94 -70.86 -5.24
CA ILE A 11 -52.27 -70.31 -6.44
C ILE A 11 -51.82 -68.86 -6.17
N LEU A 12 -51.43 -68.56 -4.93
CA LEU A 12 -50.75 -67.30 -4.57
C LEU A 12 -49.47 -67.53 -3.76
N PHE A 13 -48.93 -68.75 -3.80
CA PHE A 13 -47.73 -69.17 -3.08
C PHE A 13 -46.70 -69.89 -3.95
N LEU A 14 -46.74 -69.70 -5.27
CA LEU A 14 -45.82 -70.37 -6.20
C LEU A 14 -45.32 -69.45 -7.32
N SER A 15 -44.85 -68.26 -6.96
CA SER A 15 -44.14 -67.36 -7.88
C SER A 15 -43.10 -66.50 -7.17
N PHE A 16 -42.20 -67.13 -6.41
CA PHE A 16 -41.00 -66.44 -5.92
C PHE A 16 -39.84 -67.41 -5.65
N ALA A 17 -39.17 -67.90 -6.70
CA ALA A 17 -37.84 -68.50 -6.58
C ALA A 17 -37.16 -68.68 -7.95
N MET A 18 -36.80 -67.58 -8.61
CA MET A 18 -35.64 -67.57 -9.51
C MET A 18 -35.03 -66.16 -9.46
N VAL A 19 -34.27 -65.91 -8.39
CA VAL A 19 -33.29 -64.83 -8.35
C VAL A 19 -31.94 -65.49 -8.65
N PRO A 20 -31.19 -65.07 -9.68
CA PRO A 20 -29.82 -65.53 -9.85
C PRO A 20 -29.03 -65.11 -8.62
N SER A 21 -28.27 -66.02 -8.02
CA SER A 21 -27.34 -65.71 -6.94
C SER A 21 -26.28 -64.74 -7.46
N ALA A 22 -26.59 -63.45 -7.38
CA ALA A 22 -25.56 -62.42 -7.33
C ALA A 22 -24.71 -62.78 -6.12
N LYS A 23 -23.50 -63.28 -6.37
CA LYS A 23 -22.43 -63.27 -5.38
C LYS A 23 -22.17 -61.80 -5.06
N VAL A 24 -22.96 -61.24 -4.15
CA VAL A 24 -22.57 -60.05 -3.41
C VAL A 24 -21.34 -60.51 -2.65
N LEU A 25 -20.17 -60.20 -3.20
CA LEU A 25 -18.92 -60.25 -2.48
C LEU A 25 -19.11 -59.28 -1.30
N GLY A 26 -19.57 -59.81 -0.17
CA GLY A 26 -19.59 -59.08 1.07
C GLY A 26 -18.15 -58.73 1.37
N ARG A 27 -17.76 -57.48 1.09
CA ARG A 27 -16.56 -56.87 1.66
C ARG A 27 -16.75 -57.02 3.17
N THR A 28 -16.02 -57.96 3.77
CA THR A 28 -16.17 -58.31 5.18
C THR A 28 -15.96 -57.05 6.02
N SER A 29 -16.68 -56.91 7.13
CA SER A 29 -16.58 -55.73 8.03
C SER A 29 -15.12 -55.39 8.37
N SER A 30 -14.23 -56.37 8.43
CA SER A 30 -12.78 -56.18 8.62
C SER A 30 -12.09 -55.41 7.48
N ALA A 31 -12.45 -55.63 6.22
CA ALA A 31 -11.84 -54.96 5.07
C ALA A 31 -12.28 -53.49 4.97
N VAL A 32 -13.55 -53.20 5.31
CA VAL A 32 -14.07 -51.82 5.36
C VAL A 32 -13.38 -51.01 6.47
N MET A 33 -13.19 -51.60 7.66
CA MET A 33 -12.51 -50.94 8.78
C MET A 33 -11.03 -50.64 8.50
N VAL A 34 -10.35 -51.52 7.77
CA VAL A 34 -8.96 -51.35 7.33
C VAL A 34 -8.82 -50.18 6.34
N ASP A 35 -9.74 -50.07 5.39
CA ASP A 35 -9.78 -48.95 4.44
C ASP A 35 -10.06 -47.60 5.15
N GLU A 36 -10.99 -47.59 6.12
CA GLU A 36 -11.31 -46.39 6.92
C GLU A 36 -10.12 -45.92 7.79
N GLU A 37 -9.34 -46.86 8.33
CA GLU A 37 -8.15 -46.56 9.12
C GLU A 37 -7.03 -45.93 8.26
N TYR A 38 -6.76 -46.51 7.09
CA TYR A 38 -5.83 -45.94 6.11
C TYR A 38 -6.26 -44.53 5.70
N ASP A 39 -7.51 -44.33 5.29
CA ASP A 39 -8.02 -43.03 4.84
C ASP A 39 -7.91 -41.95 5.92
N ARG A 40 -8.13 -42.34 7.18
CA ARG A 40 -7.97 -41.44 8.33
C ARG A 40 -6.52 -41.01 8.53
N TYR A 41 -5.57 -41.94 8.46
CA TYR A 41 -4.15 -41.61 8.60
C TYR A 41 -3.66 -40.76 7.42
N LYS A 42 -4.04 -41.14 6.20
CA LYS A 42 -3.74 -40.40 4.98
C LYS A 42 -4.22 -38.96 5.08
N LYS A 43 -5.51 -38.75 5.36
CA LYS A 43 -6.09 -37.42 5.47
C LYS A 43 -5.37 -36.54 6.50
N ARG A 44 -5.07 -37.10 7.68
CA ARG A 44 -4.31 -36.36 8.70
C ARG A 44 -2.89 -36.03 8.24
N GLY A 45 -2.22 -36.96 7.56
CA GLY A 45 -0.92 -36.73 6.94
C GLY A 45 -0.97 -35.56 5.97
N ASP A 46 -1.95 -35.56 5.07
CA ASP A 46 -2.12 -34.52 4.04
C ASP A 46 -2.42 -33.14 4.64
N ASP A 47 -3.29 -33.09 5.65
CA ASP A 47 -3.62 -31.85 6.35
C ASP A 47 -2.38 -31.29 7.08
N LEU A 48 -1.62 -32.15 7.77
CA LEU A 48 -0.37 -31.76 8.44
C LEU A 48 0.71 -31.35 7.44
N PHE A 49 0.80 -32.03 6.29
CA PHE A 49 1.74 -31.70 5.23
C PHE A 49 1.44 -30.29 4.70
N LYS A 50 0.19 -30.00 4.33
CA LYS A 50 -0.25 -28.65 3.90
C LYS A 50 0.07 -27.58 4.93
N GLU A 51 -0.05 -27.87 6.22
CA GLU A 51 0.32 -26.93 7.28
C GLU A 51 1.85 -26.72 7.41
N GLY A 52 2.67 -27.56 6.80
CA GLY A 52 4.13 -27.56 6.92
C GLY A 52 4.66 -28.34 8.12
N LYS A 53 3.81 -29.13 8.78
CA LYS A 53 4.14 -29.98 9.93
C LYS A 53 4.70 -31.32 9.47
N TYR A 54 5.83 -31.25 8.76
CA TYR A 54 6.41 -32.40 8.07
C TYR A 54 6.76 -33.57 8.98
N LEU A 55 7.17 -33.31 10.23
CA LEU A 55 7.52 -34.37 11.17
C LEU A 55 6.28 -35.19 11.56
N GLU A 56 5.19 -34.50 11.89
CA GLU A 56 3.92 -35.11 12.25
C GLU A 56 3.25 -35.76 11.03
N ALA A 57 3.29 -35.11 9.86
CA ALA A 57 2.79 -35.66 8.60
C ALA A 57 3.50 -36.98 8.26
N ARG A 58 4.84 -37.01 8.33
CA ARG A 58 5.64 -38.21 8.10
C ARG A 58 5.21 -39.36 9.01
N ARG A 59 4.92 -39.09 10.29
CA ARG A 59 4.44 -40.12 11.23
C ARG A 59 3.07 -40.66 10.83
N GLN A 60 2.15 -39.83 10.33
CA GLN A 60 0.85 -40.32 9.85
C GLN A 60 1.01 -41.19 8.60
N TYR A 61 1.87 -40.81 7.66
CA TYR A 61 2.15 -41.64 6.49
C TYR A 61 2.86 -42.95 6.84
N GLN A 62 3.71 -42.95 7.87
CA GLN A 62 4.27 -44.20 8.40
C GLN A 62 3.17 -45.12 8.94
N ASN A 63 2.20 -44.56 9.68
CA ASN A 63 1.04 -45.35 10.14
C ASN A 63 0.24 -45.94 8.97
N CYS A 64 0.13 -45.24 7.82
CA CYS A 64 -0.52 -45.80 6.63
C CYS A 64 0.15 -47.10 6.15
N LEU A 65 1.48 -47.17 6.22
CA LEU A 65 2.24 -48.37 5.84
C LEU A 65 2.18 -49.48 6.90
N GLU A 66 1.71 -49.18 8.11
CA GLU A 66 1.45 -50.17 9.15
C GLU A 66 0.05 -50.80 9.03
N VAL A 67 -0.83 -50.21 8.21
CA VAL A 67 -2.17 -50.76 7.95
C VAL A 67 -2.05 -52.03 7.08
N PRO A 68 -2.62 -53.17 7.50
CA PRO A 68 -2.54 -54.42 6.74
C PRO A 68 -3.04 -54.28 5.30
N GLY A 69 -2.23 -54.70 4.32
CA GLY A 69 -2.53 -54.60 2.90
C GLY A 69 -2.07 -53.29 2.23
N PHE A 70 -1.52 -52.34 2.99
CA PHE A 70 -1.00 -51.06 2.50
C PHE A 70 0.51 -50.87 2.76
N GLU A 71 1.24 -51.91 3.12
CA GLU A 71 2.67 -51.86 3.51
C GLU A 71 3.59 -51.35 2.38
N ASN A 72 3.10 -51.45 1.14
CA ASN A 72 3.79 -51.01 -0.05
C ASN A 72 3.08 -49.87 -0.79
N ASP A 73 2.19 -49.14 -0.11
CA ASP A 73 1.49 -48.01 -0.71
C ASP A 73 2.49 -46.98 -1.28
N PRO A 74 2.52 -46.76 -2.60
CA PRO A 74 3.47 -45.86 -3.22
C PRO A 74 3.25 -44.42 -2.77
N TYR A 75 2.00 -44.03 -2.52
CA TYR A 75 1.64 -42.68 -2.11
C TYR A 75 2.24 -42.33 -0.74
N ALA A 76 2.01 -43.15 0.28
CA ALA A 76 2.58 -42.92 1.61
C ALA A 76 4.11 -42.92 1.60
N LYS A 77 4.76 -43.78 0.79
CA LYS A 77 6.23 -43.79 0.65
C LYS A 77 6.77 -42.51 0.03
N GLU A 78 6.16 -42.02 -1.04
CA GLU A 78 6.52 -40.76 -1.69
C GLU A 78 6.36 -39.58 -0.71
N GLN A 79 5.23 -39.52 -0.01
CA GLN A 79 4.95 -38.48 0.98
C GLN A 79 5.92 -38.49 2.18
N ILE A 80 6.36 -39.67 2.63
CA ILE A 80 7.43 -39.78 3.65
C ILE A 80 8.75 -39.17 3.15
N GLN A 81 9.08 -39.38 1.87
CA GLN A 81 10.29 -38.81 1.26
C GLN A 81 10.19 -37.29 1.12
N GLU A 82 9.04 -36.77 0.67
CA GLU A 82 8.77 -35.33 0.61
C GLU A 82 8.86 -34.69 2.00
N CYS A 83 8.22 -35.28 3.02
CA CYS A 83 8.31 -34.82 4.40
C CYS A 83 9.77 -34.79 4.89
N THR A 84 10.55 -35.83 4.59
CA THR A 84 11.96 -35.90 5.01
C THR A 84 12.79 -34.80 4.35
N THR A 85 12.51 -34.49 3.09
CA THR A 85 13.14 -33.37 2.36
C THR A 85 12.74 -32.03 2.97
N GLY A 86 11.45 -31.84 3.27
CA GLY A 86 10.93 -30.63 3.93
C GLY A 86 11.54 -30.38 5.31
N ILE A 87 11.71 -31.43 6.12
CA ILE A 87 12.38 -31.33 7.44
C ILE A 87 13.83 -30.84 7.26
N ALA A 88 14.59 -31.43 6.33
CA ALA A 88 15.98 -31.07 6.10
C ALA A 88 16.12 -29.63 5.59
N LEU A 89 15.31 -29.21 4.62
CA LEU A 89 15.31 -27.84 4.09
C LEU A 89 14.98 -26.82 5.17
N ARG A 90 13.98 -27.12 6.02
CA ARG A 90 13.57 -26.24 7.12
C ARG A 90 14.67 -26.07 8.15
N GLN A 91 15.33 -27.16 8.52
CA GLN A 91 16.46 -27.09 9.44
C GLN A 91 17.60 -26.23 8.87
N GLN A 92 17.93 -26.41 7.59
CA GLN A 92 18.95 -25.59 6.93
C GLN A 92 18.55 -24.11 6.88
N ALA A 93 17.27 -23.81 6.62
CA ALA A 93 16.77 -22.44 6.59
C ALA A 93 16.90 -21.78 7.98
N ASP A 94 16.49 -22.48 9.03
CA ASP A 94 16.59 -21.99 10.41
C ASP A 94 18.06 -21.76 10.83
N ASP A 95 18.97 -22.64 10.43
CA ASP A 95 20.40 -22.49 10.72
C ASP A 95 21.02 -21.32 9.93
N ALA A 96 20.65 -21.14 8.65
CA ALA A 96 21.07 -19.99 7.86
C ALA A 96 20.58 -18.66 8.49
N MET A 97 19.36 -18.64 9.01
CA MET A 97 18.80 -17.49 9.74
C MET A 97 19.60 -17.16 11.00
N ARG A 98 19.93 -18.18 11.81
CA ARG A 98 20.74 -18.02 13.04
C ARG A 98 22.15 -17.51 12.73
N GLN A 99 22.72 -17.91 11.59
CA GLN A 99 24.04 -17.47 11.13
C GLN A 99 24.02 -16.08 10.49
N GLY A 100 22.86 -15.41 10.39
CA GLY A 100 22.73 -14.11 9.72
C GLY A 100 22.81 -14.19 8.19
N LYS A 101 22.77 -15.39 7.60
CA LYS A 101 22.77 -15.63 6.16
C LYS A 101 21.36 -15.52 5.58
N GLY A 102 20.75 -14.34 5.74
CA GLY A 102 19.34 -14.12 5.41
C GLY A 102 18.95 -14.43 3.96
N LEU A 103 19.85 -14.15 2.99
CA LEU A 103 19.60 -14.46 1.58
C LEU A 103 19.58 -15.97 1.30
N ASP A 104 20.46 -16.73 1.97
CA ASP A 104 20.50 -18.19 1.82
C ASP A 104 19.27 -18.81 2.48
N ALA A 105 18.86 -18.29 3.64
CA ALA A 105 17.61 -18.70 4.28
C ALA A 105 16.40 -18.47 3.37
N VAL A 106 16.29 -17.30 2.73
CA VAL A 106 15.20 -16.99 1.78
C VAL A 106 15.16 -17.98 0.61
N LYS A 107 16.30 -18.39 0.06
CA LYS A 107 16.36 -19.40 -1.01
C LYS A 107 15.85 -20.76 -0.52
N LEU A 108 16.23 -21.17 0.70
CA LEU A 108 15.79 -22.43 1.29
C LEU A 108 14.29 -22.42 1.59
N LEU A 109 13.75 -21.28 2.06
CA LEU A 109 12.31 -21.10 2.25
C LEU A 109 11.55 -21.12 0.91
N ASP A 110 12.13 -20.59 -0.17
CA ASP A 110 11.54 -20.67 -1.51
C ASP A 110 11.49 -22.12 -2.01
N GLN A 111 12.56 -22.88 -1.79
CA GLN A 111 12.58 -24.33 -2.07
C GLN A 111 11.50 -25.09 -1.29
N LEU A 112 11.25 -24.72 -0.04
CA LEU A 112 10.15 -25.28 0.76
C LEU A 112 8.77 -24.97 0.17
N LEU A 113 8.53 -23.73 -0.29
CA LEU A 113 7.26 -23.40 -0.94
C LEU A 113 7.11 -24.02 -2.34
N ASN A 114 8.20 -24.31 -3.03
CA ASN A 114 8.15 -25.08 -4.28
C ASN A 114 7.81 -26.55 -4.04
N LEU A 115 8.30 -27.14 -2.93
CA LEU A 115 7.91 -28.47 -2.48
C LEU A 115 6.45 -28.48 -2.01
N ASN A 116 6.03 -27.46 -1.27
CA ASN A 116 4.70 -27.36 -0.69
C ASN A 116 4.21 -25.91 -0.69
N PRO A 117 3.46 -25.50 -1.73
CA PRO A 117 2.95 -24.13 -1.86
C PRO A 117 1.99 -23.71 -0.74
N ASP A 118 1.41 -24.67 -0.01
CA ASP A 118 0.44 -24.42 1.05
C ASP A 118 1.06 -24.27 2.44
N ASP A 119 2.37 -24.56 2.59
CA ASP A 119 3.10 -24.54 3.87
C ASP A 119 2.90 -23.22 4.64
N LEU A 120 1.97 -23.25 5.60
CA LEU A 120 1.57 -22.08 6.37
C LEU A 120 2.70 -21.59 7.26
N ILE A 121 3.53 -22.50 7.77
CA ILE A 121 4.63 -22.12 8.65
C ILE A 121 5.74 -21.43 7.84
N THR A 122 6.08 -21.93 6.65
CA THR A 122 7.08 -21.30 5.78
C THR A 122 6.61 -19.94 5.27
N LYS A 123 5.32 -19.79 4.92
CA LYS A 123 4.73 -18.46 4.65
C LYS A 123 4.88 -17.51 5.84
N GLY A 124 4.63 -18.00 7.06
CA GLY A 124 4.88 -17.26 8.30
C GLY A 124 6.35 -16.82 8.45
N GLN A 125 7.30 -17.74 8.22
CA GLN A 125 8.73 -17.45 8.29
C GLN A 125 9.17 -16.39 7.27
N PHE A 126 8.63 -16.41 6.05
CA PHE A 126 8.84 -15.35 5.05
C PHE A 126 8.33 -13.99 5.54
N ALA A 127 7.09 -13.96 6.05
CA ALA A 127 6.49 -12.74 6.57
C ALA A 127 7.30 -12.16 7.74
N ASP A 128 7.77 -13.01 8.65
CA ASP A 128 8.63 -12.63 9.78
C ASP A 128 9.99 -12.10 9.34
N TYR A 129 10.64 -12.76 8.36
CA TYR A 129 11.93 -12.33 7.83
C TYR A 129 11.85 -10.92 7.24
N TYR A 130 10.92 -10.72 6.30
CA TYR A 130 10.78 -9.44 5.62
C TYR A 130 10.30 -8.33 6.55
N GLU A 131 9.44 -8.63 7.53
CA GLU A 131 9.07 -7.63 8.55
C GLU A 131 10.28 -7.17 9.36
N ARG A 132 11.16 -8.10 9.79
CA ARG A 132 12.38 -7.74 10.54
C ARG A 132 13.33 -6.87 9.72
N GLU A 133 13.58 -7.21 8.45
CA GLU A 133 14.41 -6.37 7.57
C GLU A 133 13.72 -5.02 7.29
N GLY A 134 12.40 -5.01 7.12
CA GLY A 134 11.60 -3.78 7.00
C GLY A 134 11.75 -2.86 8.20
N ASN A 135 11.67 -3.40 9.42
CA ASN A 135 11.87 -2.69 10.68
C ASN A 135 13.31 -2.16 10.82
N LYS A 136 14.30 -2.94 10.41
CA LYS A 136 15.71 -2.55 10.40
C LYS A 136 15.94 -1.35 9.47
N PHE A 137 15.43 -1.40 8.23
CA PHE A 137 15.52 -0.27 7.30
C PHE A 137 14.72 0.95 7.79
N PHE A 138 13.56 0.73 8.41
CA PHE A 138 12.76 1.79 9.02
C PHE A 138 13.57 2.57 10.07
N ASN A 139 14.22 1.85 10.98
CA ASN A 139 15.07 2.43 12.02
C ASN A 139 16.28 3.18 11.45
N GLN A 140 16.76 2.76 10.28
CA GLN A 140 17.82 3.44 9.52
C GLN A 140 17.31 4.63 8.69
N LYS A 141 16.01 4.96 8.76
CA LYS A 141 15.33 5.99 7.93
C LYS A 141 15.37 5.70 6.42
N ARG A 142 15.65 4.45 6.05
CA ARG A 142 15.65 3.94 4.67
C ARG A 142 14.23 3.51 4.31
N TYR A 143 13.37 4.50 4.12
CA TYR A 143 11.92 4.29 4.03
C TYR A 143 11.48 3.55 2.76
N LEU A 144 12.19 3.70 1.64
CA LEU A 144 11.86 2.96 0.40
C LEU A 144 12.15 1.47 0.56
N GLU A 145 13.30 1.12 1.11
CA GLU A 145 13.68 -0.27 1.36
C GLU A 145 12.80 -0.89 2.44
N SER A 146 12.47 -0.14 3.48
CA SER A 146 11.50 -0.53 4.51
C SER A 146 10.13 -0.85 3.88
N LEU A 147 9.63 0.02 3.00
CA LEU A 147 8.35 -0.18 2.31
C LEU A 147 8.36 -1.46 1.47
N ASN A 148 9.40 -1.66 0.65
CA ASN A 148 9.52 -2.86 -0.18
C ASN A 148 9.51 -4.13 0.68
N ASN A 149 10.24 -4.13 1.80
CA ASN A 149 10.26 -5.29 2.70
C ASN A 149 8.89 -5.55 3.35
N TYR A 150 8.19 -4.53 3.83
CA TYR A 150 6.84 -4.74 4.36
C TYR A 150 5.84 -5.23 3.29
N GLU A 151 5.98 -4.76 2.04
CA GLU A 151 5.15 -5.26 0.93
C GLU A 151 5.45 -6.72 0.60
N GLN A 152 6.72 -7.16 0.67
CA GLN A 152 7.06 -8.59 0.57
C GLN A 152 6.48 -9.39 1.74
N ALA A 153 6.61 -8.90 2.98
CA ALA A 153 6.04 -9.55 4.16
C ALA A 153 4.52 -9.76 4.02
N LEU A 154 3.83 -8.76 3.46
CA LEU A 154 2.38 -8.78 3.25
C LEU A 154 1.93 -9.89 2.29
N LYS A 155 2.76 -10.30 1.33
CA LYS A 155 2.42 -11.37 0.36
C LYS A 155 2.24 -12.73 1.03
N TYR A 156 2.97 -12.98 2.12
CA TYR A 156 2.99 -14.26 2.83
C TYR A 156 2.29 -14.18 4.20
N ALA A 157 1.79 -13.00 4.58
CA ALA A 157 1.20 -12.76 5.89
C ALA A 157 -0.14 -13.51 6.08
N THR A 158 -0.31 -14.10 7.27
CA THR A 158 -1.61 -14.58 7.73
C THR A 158 -2.58 -13.41 7.95
N LEU A 159 -3.88 -13.68 7.99
CA LEU A 159 -4.91 -12.65 8.21
C LEU A 159 -4.61 -11.81 9.47
N ALA A 160 -4.21 -12.45 10.57
CA ALA A 160 -3.88 -11.77 11.82
C ALA A 160 -2.71 -10.78 11.68
N LYS A 161 -1.70 -11.13 10.86
CA LYS A 161 -0.50 -10.30 10.67
C LYS A 161 -0.68 -9.23 9.58
N ARG A 162 -1.66 -9.41 8.70
CA ARG A 162 -1.93 -8.51 7.59
C ARG A 162 -2.26 -7.09 8.04
N GLU A 163 -3.06 -6.96 9.10
CA GLU A 163 -3.47 -5.66 9.63
C GLU A 163 -2.29 -4.86 10.20
N SER A 164 -1.43 -5.51 11.00
CA SER A 164 -0.25 -4.85 11.58
C SER A 164 0.73 -4.39 10.50
N LEU A 165 0.98 -5.21 9.48
CA LEU A 165 1.83 -4.85 8.35
C LEU A 165 1.24 -3.70 7.51
N GLN A 166 -0.08 -3.68 7.31
CA GLN A 166 -0.74 -2.56 6.62
C GLN A 166 -0.58 -1.23 7.36
N ILE A 167 -0.63 -1.26 8.69
CA ILE A 167 -0.37 -0.07 9.52
C ILE A 167 1.09 0.39 9.33
N GLN A 168 2.05 -0.54 9.37
CA GLN A 168 3.47 -0.22 9.15
C GLN A 168 3.70 0.40 7.76
N ILE A 169 3.12 -0.20 6.71
CA ILE A 169 3.15 0.33 5.33
C ILE A 169 2.58 1.74 5.27
N ARG A 170 1.43 1.98 5.92
CA ARG A 170 0.80 3.31 5.96
C ARG A 170 1.74 4.33 6.61
N ILE A 171 2.31 3.98 7.77
CA ILE A 171 3.26 4.85 8.48
C ILE A 171 4.44 5.22 7.57
N VAL A 172 5.03 4.24 6.87
CA VAL A 172 6.13 4.49 5.93
C VAL A 172 5.70 5.39 4.77
N LYS A 173 4.53 5.13 4.18
CA LYS A 173 3.98 5.95 3.09
C LYS A 173 3.74 7.40 3.54
N GLU A 174 3.25 7.64 4.75
CA GLU A 174 3.13 9.00 5.30
C GLU A 174 4.49 9.69 5.46
N ARG A 175 5.54 8.96 5.84
CA ARG A 175 6.91 9.50 5.94
C ARG A 175 7.52 9.82 4.57
N LEU A 176 7.15 9.07 3.54
CA LEU A 176 7.58 9.28 2.16
C LEU A 176 6.82 10.43 1.46
N LYS A 177 5.65 10.84 1.99
CA LYS A 177 4.92 11.96 1.39
C LYS A 177 5.77 13.24 1.45
N PRO A 178 5.93 13.96 0.33
CA PRO A 178 6.55 15.27 0.37
C PRO A 178 5.71 16.17 1.29
N ALA A 179 6.37 16.90 2.18
CA ALA A 179 5.69 17.78 3.12
C ALA A 179 4.86 18.82 2.35
N LYS A 180 3.52 18.72 2.44
CA LYS A 180 2.56 19.64 1.81
C LYS A 180 2.84 21.14 2.08
N LEU A 181 3.58 21.44 3.15
CA LEU A 181 3.97 22.79 3.55
C LEU A 181 5.03 23.44 2.66
N ILE A 182 5.79 22.67 1.89
CA ILE A 182 6.75 23.23 0.92
C ILE A 182 6.00 23.96 -0.19
N GLY A 183 4.85 23.46 -0.63
CA GLY A 183 4.06 24.06 -1.70
C GLY A 183 3.61 25.48 -1.41
N ILE A 184 3.05 25.75 -0.22
CA ILE A 184 2.56 27.10 0.12
C ILE A 184 3.71 28.10 0.24
N LYS A 185 4.82 27.73 0.90
CA LYS A 185 5.98 28.62 1.07
C LYS A 185 6.65 28.97 -0.26
N VAL A 186 6.80 27.97 -1.13
CA VAL A 186 7.40 28.16 -2.48
C VAL A 186 6.49 29.03 -3.36
N VAL A 187 5.17 28.84 -3.30
CA VAL A 187 4.22 29.64 -4.08
C VAL A 187 4.19 31.10 -3.60
N THR A 188 4.16 31.37 -2.29
CA THR A 188 4.18 32.75 -1.78
C THR A 188 5.46 33.49 -2.13
N GLY A 189 6.62 32.82 -2.04
CA GLY A 189 7.91 33.40 -2.43
C GLY A 189 7.98 33.70 -3.94
N LEU A 190 7.51 32.79 -4.79
CA LEU A 190 7.44 33.00 -6.25
C LEU A 190 6.55 34.20 -6.63
N VAL A 191 5.39 34.34 -5.98
CA VAL A 191 4.48 35.46 -6.22
C VAL A 191 5.12 36.79 -5.80
N ALA A 192 5.79 36.82 -4.64
CA ALA A 192 6.49 38.01 -4.15
C ALA A 192 7.59 38.47 -5.13
N VAL A 193 8.45 37.55 -5.57
CA VAL A 193 9.54 37.84 -6.50
C VAL A 193 9.00 38.26 -7.88
N GLY A 194 8.01 37.54 -8.42
CA GLY A 194 7.41 37.85 -9.72
C GLY A 194 6.74 39.23 -9.75
N ALA A 195 5.93 39.54 -8.73
CA ALA A 195 5.27 40.85 -8.63
C ALA A 195 6.27 41.99 -8.43
N GLY A 196 7.31 41.78 -7.61
CA GLY A 196 8.38 42.76 -7.38
C GLY A 196 9.20 43.06 -8.64
N ALA A 197 9.60 42.02 -9.37
CA ALA A 197 10.35 42.16 -10.62
C ALA A 197 9.53 42.92 -11.68
N TYR A 198 8.24 42.58 -11.84
CA TYR A 198 7.37 43.27 -12.79
C TYR A 198 7.14 44.75 -12.41
N ALA A 199 6.99 45.05 -11.11
CA ALA A 199 6.92 46.43 -10.63
C ALA A 199 8.19 47.24 -10.93
N ALA A 200 9.38 46.63 -10.78
CA ALA A 200 10.65 47.27 -11.11
C ALA A 200 10.76 47.60 -12.61
N LEU A 201 10.31 46.68 -13.49
CA LEU A 201 10.28 46.91 -14.94
C LEU A 201 9.35 48.07 -15.32
N LEU A 202 8.13 48.12 -14.77
CA LEU A 202 7.19 49.23 -15.00
C LEU A 202 7.78 50.58 -14.56
N ARG A 203 8.46 50.60 -13.41
CA ARG A 203 9.11 51.82 -12.89
C ARG A 203 10.28 52.26 -13.78
N SER A 204 11.06 51.31 -14.30
CA SER A 204 12.17 51.61 -15.20
C SER A 204 11.67 52.16 -16.55
N ASP A 205 10.65 51.54 -17.14
CA ASP A 205 10.04 51.98 -18.41
C ASP A 205 9.49 53.41 -18.28
N TYR A 206 8.75 53.70 -17.21
CA TYR A 206 8.23 55.04 -16.95
C TYR A 206 9.34 56.08 -16.77
N ARG A 207 10.38 55.78 -15.99
CA ARG A 207 11.52 56.68 -15.78
C ARG A 207 12.27 56.98 -17.07
N SER A 208 12.48 55.96 -17.91
CA SER A 208 13.12 56.11 -19.21
C SER A 208 12.32 57.05 -20.10
N LYS A 209 11.02 56.79 -20.27
CA LYS A 209 10.12 57.60 -21.11
C LYS A 209 9.97 59.03 -20.60
N MET A 210 9.92 59.22 -19.28
CA MET A 210 9.90 60.55 -18.68
C MET A 210 11.21 61.32 -18.91
N SER A 211 12.35 60.62 -18.85
CA SER A 211 13.65 61.21 -19.19
C SER A 211 13.70 61.66 -20.66
N THR A 212 13.21 60.83 -21.58
CA THR A 212 13.13 61.17 -23.01
C THR A 212 12.22 62.37 -23.23
N LEU A 213 11.04 62.40 -22.61
CA LEU A 213 10.13 63.54 -22.69
C LEU A 213 10.80 64.84 -22.21
N ASN A 214 11.49 64.80 -21.07
CA ASN A 214 12.20 65.96 -20.53
C ASN A 214 13.33 66.43 -21.46
N GLN A 215 14.09 65.50 -22.05
CA GLN A 215 15.14 65.83 -23.02
C GLN A 215 14.55 66.48 -24.27
N VAL A 216 13.52 65.87 -24.86
CA VAL A 216 12.85 66.42 -26.05
C VAL A 216 12.27 67.80 -25.73
N SER A 217 11.57 67.95 -24.59
CA SER A 217 11.02 69.23 -24.14
C SER A 217 12.07 70.33 -24.05
N GLN A 218 13.24 70.05 -23.46
CA GLN A 218 14.34 71.01 -23.36
C GLN A 218 14.93 71.39 -24.72
N THR A 219 14.90 70.49 -25.70
CA THR A 219 15.40 70.77 -27.06
C THR A 219 14.42 71.55 -27.92
N VAL A 220 13.11 71.28 -27.79
CA VAL A 220 12.08 71.86 -28.67
C VAL A 220 11.46 73.14 -28.10
N ASP A 221 11.50 73.33 -26.78
CA ASP A 221 11.04 74.53 -26.09
C ASP A 221 11.96 74.86 -24.90
N PRO A 222 13.19 75.32 -25.17
CA PRO A 222 14.16 75.66 -24.12
C PRO A 222 13.69 76.81 -23.22
N THR A 223 12.77 77.65 -23.71
CA THR A 223 12.19 78.78 -22.99
C THR A 223 11.01 78.42 -22.10
N GLY A 224 10.47 77.19 -22.21
CA GLY A 224 9.24 76.78 -21.50
C GLY A 224 8.02 77.61 -21.88
N SER A 225 8.00 78.14 -23.10
CA SER A 225 6.95 79.02 -23.64
C SER A 225 5.65 78.29 -23.96
N GLY A 226 5.70 76.97 -24.11
CA GLY A 226 4.60 76.13 -24.57
C GLY A 226 4.37 76.17 -26.09
N VAL A 227 5.21 76.88 -26.85
CA VAL A 227 5.04 77.08 -28.31
C VAL A 227 6.15 76.35 -29.07
N ILE A 228 5.79 75.27 -29.77
CA ILE A 228 6.71 74.54 -30.66
C ILE A 228 6.43 74.96 -32.11
N ALA A 229 7.29 75.80 -32.68
CA ALA A 229 7.09 76.41 -33.99
C ALA A 229 7.36 75.46 -35.18
N ASN A 230 8.20 74.42 -34.99
CA ASN A 230 8.55 73.47 -36.05
C ASN A 230 7.62 72.24 -36.02
N PRO A 231 6.89 71.93 -37.11
CA PRO A 231 6.00 70.76 -37.19
C PRO A 231 6.68 69.41 -36.89
N ASP A 232 7.93 69.22 -37.32
CA ASP A 232 8.65 67.97 -37.08
C ASP A 232 9.08 67.82 -35.62
N SER A 233 9.50 68.93 -34.99
CA SER A 233 9.80 68.99 -33.56
C SER A 233 8.55 68.76 -32.71
N TYR A 234 7.39 69.27 -33.15
CA TYR A 234 6.12 69.01 -32.49
C TYR A 234 5.74 67.53 -32.53
N ARG A 235 5.91 66.84 -33.67
CA ARG A 235 5.65 65.39 -33.77
C ARG A 235 6.54 64.57 -32.83
N GLN A 236 7.81 64.96 -32.69
CA GLN A 236 8.74 64.28 -31.77
C GLN A 236 8.32 64.48 -30.31
N TYR A 237 7.92 65.70 -29.94
CA TYR A 237 7.38 65.98 -28.62
C TYR A 237 6.10 65.21 -28.35
N ASP A 238 5.14 65.22 -29.28
CA ASP A 238 3.86 64.51 -29.17
C ASP A 238 4.07 63.00 -29.01
N ALA A 239 4.97 62.39 -29.80
CA ALA A 239 5.31 60.98 -29.67
C ALA A 239 5.92 60.65 -28.30
N ALA A 240 6.84 61.48 -27.80
CA ALA A 240 7.46 61.30 -26.49
C ALA A 240 6.44 61.49 -25.35
N TYR A 241 5.55 62.47 -25.48
CA TYR A 241 4.47 62.76 -24.53
C TYR A 241 3.48 61.61 -24.46
N ASN A 242 2.97 61.14 -25.60
CA ASN A 242 2.04 60.02 -25.70
C ASN A 242 2.67 58.73 -25.14
N ALA A 243 3.96 58.49 -25.39
CA ALA A 243 4.68 57.35 -24.82
C ALA A 243 4.81 57.43 -23.28
N ALA A 244 5.12 58.60 -22.74
CA ALA A 244 5.21 58.84 -21.30
C ALA A 244 3.84 58.74 -20.62
N GLN A 245 2.78 59.26 -21.25
CA GLN A 245 1.40 59.16 -20.76
C GLN A 245 0.92 57.70 -20.73
N ALA A 246 1.16 56.93 -21.80
CA ALA A 246 0.83 55.50 -21.83
C ALA A 246 1.59 54.68 -20.75
N ALA A 247 2.80 55.11 -20.36
CA ALA A 247 3.52 54.51 -19.23
C ALA A 247 2.95 54.97 -17.88
N GLN A 248 2.46 56.20 -17.77
CA GLN A 248 1.80 56.73 -16.58
C GLN A 248 0.46 56.03 -16.29
N GLU A 249 -0.31 55.66 -17.31
CA GLU A 249 -1.55 54.90 -17.16
C GLU A 249 -1.31 53.53 -16.48
N LYS A 250 -0.12 52.96 -16.66
CA LYS A 250 0.30 51.71 -16.00
C LYS A 250 0.67 51.88 -14.52
N ASN A 251 0.60 53.10 -13.96
CA ASN A 251 0.87 53.35 -12.55
C ASN A 251 -0.11 52.61 -11.62
N GLY A 252 -1.34 52.38 -12.06
CA GLY A 252 -2.30 51.52 -11.34
C GLY A 252 -1.79 50.10 -11.16
N LEU A 253 -1.27 49.49 -12.24
CA LEU A 253 -0.65 48.16 -12.23
C LEU A 253 0.60 48.13 -11.36
N PHE A 254 1.45 49.14 -11.45
CA PHE A 254 2.63 49.25 -10.59
C PHE A 254 2.25 49.22 -9.09
N LYS A 255 1.28 50.05 -8.68
CA LYS A 255 0.80 50.08 -7.27
C LYS A 255 0.22 48.74 -6.84
N ALA A 256 -0.54 48.08 -7.71
CA ALA A 256 -1.08 46.75 -7.44
C ALA A 256 0.04 45.70 -7.24
N CYS A 257 1.05 45.68 -8.11
CA CYS A 257 2.18 44.75 -8.00
C CYS A 257 3.02 44.98 -6.74
N VAL A 258 3.26 46.24 -6.36
CA VAL A 258 3.96 46.56 -5.10
C VAL A 258 3.13 46.12 -3.89
N GLY A 259 1.81 46.33 -3.92
CA GLY A 259 0.91 45.87 -2.87
C GLY A 259 0.91 44.34 -2.71
N VAL A 260 0.80 43.61 -3.82
CA VAL A 260 0.87 42.14 -3.83
C VAL A 260 2.22 41.63 -3.32
N ALA A 261 3.32 42.24 -3.78
CA ALA A 261 4.66 41.88 -3.32
C ALA A 261 4.82 42.10 -1.81
N ALA A 262 4.35 43.25 -1.28
CA ALA A 262 4.42 43.56 0.15
C ALA A 262 3.57 42.62 1.02
N VAL A 263 2.35 42.28 0.58
CA VAL A 263 1.50 41.32 1.32
C VAL A 263 2.11 39.93 1.28
N ALA A 264 2.64 39.50 0.13
CA ALA A 264 3.26 38.19 -0.02
C ALA A 264 4.54 38.04 0.83
N THR A 265 5.39 39.07 0.91
CA THR A 265 6.59 39.05 1.76
C THR A 265 6.23 39.02 3.25
N VAL A 266 5.22 39.80 3.68
CA VAL A 266 4.72 39.74 5.06
C VAL A 266 4.14 38.38 5.39
N ALA A 267 3.36 37.78 4.48
CA ALA A 267 2.82 36.45 4.65
C ALA A 267 3.92 35.38 4.73
N GLU A 268 4.96 35.49 3.90
CA GLU A 268 6.12 34.59 3.94
C GLU A 268 6.87 34.70 5.27
N LEU A 269 7.18 35.93 5.73
CA LEU A 269 7.77 36.18 7.05
C LEU A 269 6.92 35.60 8.18
N TYR A 270 5.60 35.79 8.11
CA TYR A 270 4.67 35.24 9.09
C TYR A 270 4.72 33.70 9.11
N LEU A 271 4.72 33.04 7.94
CA LEU A 271 4.82 31.58 7.81
C LEU A 271 6.21 31.01 8.15
N LEU A 272 7.26 31.83 8.10
CA LEU A 272 8.60 31.46 8.56
C LEU A 272 8.72 31.54 10.08
N LEU A 273 8.17 32.59 10.69
CA LEU A 273 8.26 32.82 12.14
C LEU A 273 7.25 31.97 12.92
N HIS A 274 6.05 31.75 12.38
CA HIS A 274 5.00 30.99 13.05
C HIS A 274 4.86 29.62 12.39
N LYS A 275 5.39 28.58 13.05
CA LYS A 275 5.02 27.20 12.72
C LYS A 275 3.53 27.03 13.05
N PRO A 276 2.66 26.69 12.09
CA PRO A 276 1.27 26.42 12.42
C PRO A 276 1.24 25.26 13.42
N LYS A 277 0.56 25.46 14.55
CA LYS A 277 0.31 24.38 15.52
C LYS A 277 -0.28 23.21 14.74
N SER A 278 0.28 22.01 14.91
CA SER A 278 -0.31 20.82 14.31
C SER A 278 -1.76 20.75 14.79
N ARG A 279 -2.72 20.91 13.87
CA ARG A 279 -4.10 20.56 14.18
C ARG A 279 -4.10 19.06 14.40
N VAL A 280 -4.09 18.66 15.66
CA VAL A 280 -4.37 17.29 16.05
C VAL A 280 -5.88 17.15 15.84
N SER A 281 -6.31 16.90 14.61
CA SER A 281 -7.66 16.38 14.38
C SER A 281 -7.65 14.98 14.97
N GLY A 282 -8.09 14.88 16.21
CA GLY A 282 -8.04 13.65 16.97
C GLY A 282 -9.28 13.55 17.83
N LEU A 283 -9.92 12.39 17.77
CA LEU A 283 -10.97 12.01 18.72
C LEU A 283 -10.32 11.94 20.10
N GLN A 284 -10.62 12.90 20.98
CA GLN A 284 -10.09 12.93 22.34
C GLN A 284 -11.13 12.38 23.30
N TRP A 285 -10.75 11.30 23.99
CA TRP A 285 -11.53 10.73 25.07
C TRP A 285 -11.10 11.42 26.36
N LYS A 286 -12.03 12.13 27.02
CA LYS A 286 -11.77 12.73 28.34
C LYS A 286 -12.76 12.18 29.36
N PRO A 287 -12.33 11.86 30.59
CA PRO A 287 -13.26 11.51 31.66
C PRO A 287 -14.12 12.74 31.98
N SER A 288 -15.44 12.55 32.02
CA SER A 288 -16.39 13.61 32.38
C SER A 288 -16.27 13.92 33.87
N SER A 289 -16.07 15.18 34.23
CA SER A 289 -16.02 15.62 35.64
C SER A 289 -17.41 15.74 36.28
N GLN A 290 -18.48 15.61 35.50
CA GLN A 290 -19.87 15.81 35.94
C GLN A 290 -20.75 14.56 35.77
N SER A 291 -20.22 13.46 35.24
CA SER A 291 -20.94 12.19 35.12
C SER A 291 -19.97 11.00 35.10
N TRP A 292 -20.41 9.84 35.57
CA TRP A 292 -19.73 8.57 35.30
C TRP A 292 -19.90 8.23 33.81
N GLY A 293 -19.01 8.77 32.98
CA GLY A 293 -19.00 8.54 31.53
C GLY A 293 -17.77 9.11 30.84
N LEU A 294 -17.42 8.52 29.69
CA LEU A 294 -16.39 9.01 28.78
C LEU A 294 -17.00 10.05 27.84
N ALA A 295 -16.51 11.29 27.88
CA ALA A 295 -16.88 12.31 26.92
C ALA A 295 -16.03 12.16 25.65
N ILE A 296 -16.69 12.03 24.51
CA ILE A 296 -16.04 12.03 23.19
C ILE A 296 -15.99 13.49 22.70
N GLY A 297 -14.80 14.08 22.76
CA GLY A 297 -14.55 15.39 22.18
C GLY A 297 -14.00 15.24 20.76
N TYR A 298 -14.69 15.81 19.78
CA TYR A 298 -14.13 16.03 18.44
C TYR A 298 -13.69 17.48 18.32
N THR A 299 -12.42 17.70 17.94
CA THR A 299 -11.85 19.04 17.74
C THR A 299 -11.51 19.22 16.27
N PHE A 300 -12.07 20.28 15.66
CA PHE A 300 -11.84 20.68 14.27
C PHE A 300 -10.59 21.57 14.12
#